data_AF-A0A7S3BW67-F1
#
_entry.id   AF-A0A7S3BW67-F1
#
_cell.length_a   1.000
_cell.length_b   1.000
_cell.length_c   1.000
_cell.angle_alpha   90.00
_cell.angle_beta   90.00
_cell.angle_gamma   90.00
#
_symmetry.space_group_name_H-M   'P 1'
#
loop_
_entity.id
_entity.type
_entity.pdbx_description
1 polymer ?
#
loop_
_entity_poly.entity_id
_entity_poly.type
_entity_poly.pdbx_seq_one_letter_code
_entity_poly.pdbx_strand_id
1 'polypeptide(L)'
;MLGAPLVTDAWSGWMTAYYGGRNISHHRNIVWSNGALDPWSGQGVYPDGGGPDGPMVQNISLDGSQIALVLDLGAHHLDLMFSDPRNPPCFHEARKVEEVRIHTWCQEAYDALLG
;
A
#
# COMPACT_ATOMS: atom_id res chain seq x y z
N MET A 1 19.83 9.44 15.36
CA MET A 1 19.40 8.70 14.15
C MET A 1 20.55 8.82 13.15
N LEU A 2 21.27 7.73 12.87
CA LEU A 2 22.35 7.76 11.87
C LEU A 2 21.73 8.09 10.50
N GLY A 3 22.21 9.15 9.84
CA GLY A 3 21.74 9.55 8.50
C GLY A 3 20.75 10.71 8.43
N ALA A 4 20.29 11.26 9.57
CA ALA A 4 19.52 12.51 9.53
C ALA A 4 20.45 13.69 9.21
N PRO A 5 20.07 14.61 8.31
CA PRO A 5 20.89 15.77 7.98
C PRO A 5 21.13 16.64 9.23
N LEU A 6 22.37 17.13 9.38
CA LEU A 6 22.79 17.98 10.51
C LEU A 6 22.17 19.39 10.45
N VAL A 7 21.59 19.76 9.31
CA VAL A 7 20.93 21.04 9.08
C VAL A 7 19.51 20.79 8.60
N THR A 8 18.60 21.66 9.02
CA THR A 8 17.21 21.62 8.54
C THR A 8 17.15 22.07 7.08
N ASP A 9 16.60 21.23 6.21
CA ASP A 9 16.21 21.65 4.87
C ASP A 9 14.86 22.38 4.94
N ALA A 10 14.83 23.64 4.50
CA ALA A 10 13.64 24.48 4.51
C ALA A 10 12.48 23.90 3.67
N TRP A 11 12.77 22.98 2.74
CA TRP A 11 11.80 22.36 1.84
C TRP A 11 11.38 20.96 2.28
N SER A 12 12.01 20.41 3.31
CA SER A 12 11.74 19.05 3.82
C SER A 12 10.29 18.84 4.27
N GLY A 13 9.56 19.91 4.59
CA GLY A 13 8.15 19.87 4.95
C GLY A 13 7.17 19.87 3.77
N TRP A 14 7.61 20.16 2.55
CA TRP A 14 6.72 20.37 1.40
C TRP A 14 5.90 19.12 1.07
N MET A 15 6.53 17.95 1.09
CA MET A 15 5.85 16.68 0.81
C MET A 15 4.72 16.40 1.82
N THR A 16 4.95 16.67 3.11
CA THR A 16 3.92 16.54 4.14
C THR A 16 2.80 17.57 3.96
N ALA A 17 3.15 18.82 3.65
CA ALA A 17 2.16 19.88 3.46
C ALA A 17 1.25 19.61 2.25
N TYR A 18 1.80 19.06 1.17
CA TYR A 18 1.07 18.80 -0.07
C TYR A 18 0.31 17.47 -0.04
N TYR A 19 0.94 16.38 0.44
CA TYR A 19 0.36 15.02 0.40
C TYR A 19 -0.22 14.54 1.74
N GLY A 20 -0.18 15.35 2.81
CA GLY A 20 -0.78 15.02 4.12
C GLY A 20 0.08 14.14 5.04
N GLY A 21 1.23 13.64 4.58
CA GLY A 21 2.13 12.82 5.37
C GLY A 21 1.45 11.52 5.85
N ARG A 22 1.34 11.33 7.17
CA ARG A 22 0.63 10.17 7.75
C ARG A 22 -0.89 10.36 7.85
N ASN A 23 -1.41 11.58 7.68
CA ASN A 23 -2.85 11.80 7.68
C ASN A 23 -3.44 11.50 6.30
N ILE A 24 -3.77 10.24 6.07
CA ILE A 24 -4.34 9.74 4.81
C ILE A 24 -5.85 9.44 4.90
N SER A 25 -6.49 9.90 5.98
CA SER A 25 -7.90 9.60 6.30
C SER A 25 -8.92 10.14 5.27
N HIS A 26 -8.52 11.14 4.49
CA HIS A 26 -9.36 11.77 3.47
C HIS A 26 -9.34 11.04 2.11
N HIS A 27 -8.50 10.02 1.97
CA HIS A 27 -8.37 9.23 0.75
C HIS A 27 -9.20 7.95 0.81
N ARG A 28 -9.50 7.38 -0.35
CA ARG A 28 -10.26 6.13 -0.50
C ARG A 28 -9.78 5.41 -1.74
N ASN A 29 -10.12 4.12 -1.84
CA ASN A 29 -9.85 3.26 -2.98
C ASN A 29 -8.32 3.09 -3.22
N ILE A 30 -7.59 2.66 -2.18
CA ILE A 30 -6.13 2.46 -2.25
C ILE A 30 -5.73 1.10 -1.68
N VAL A 31 -4.88 0.38 -2.41
CA VAL A 31 -4.15 -0.79 -1.92
C VAL A 31 -2.68 -0.40 -1.77
N TRP A 32 -2.16 -0.46 -0.55
CA TRP A 32 -0.76 -0.20 -0.23
C TRP A 32 0.02 -1.53 -0.20
N SER A 33 0.41 -2.04 -1.38
CA SER A 33 1.16 -3.30 -1.47
C SER A 33 2.62 -3.12 -1.01
N ASN A 34 3.11 -4.07 -0.21
CA ASN A 34 4.47 -4.08 0.34
C ASN A 34 5.02 -5.50 0.34
N GLY A 35 6.28 -5.66 -0.06
CA GLY A 35 7.01 -6.92 0.11
C GLY A 35 7.67 -6.99 1.48
N ALA A 36 7.50 -8.07 2.24
CA ALA A 36 8.13 -8.20 3.56
C ALA A 36 9.66 -8.29 3.50
N LEU A 37 10.22 -8.68 2.34
CA LEU A 37 11.68 -8.70 2.10
C LEU A 37 12.20 -7.38 1.52
N ASP A 38 11.33 -6.41 1.26
CA ASP A 38 11.71 -5.10 0.74
C ASP A 38 12.18 -4.19 1.88
N PRO A 39 13.42 -3.66 1.86
CA PRO A 39 13.84 -2.70 2.87
C PRO A 39 12.99 -1.41 2.89
N TRP A 40 12.33 -1.06 1.79
CA TRP A 40 11.43 0.10 1.74
C TRP A 40 10.11 -0.11 2.48
N SER A 41 9.72 -1.37 2.71
CA SER A 41 8.48 -1.72 3.43
C SER A 41 8.47 -1.19 4.87
N GLY A 42 9.63 -0.94 5.47
CA GLY A 42 9.73 -0.36 6.82
C GLY A 42 9.15 1.06 6.93
N GLN A 43 8.99 1.77 5.81
CA GLN A 43 8.35 3.08 5.73
C GLN A 43 7.00 3.06 5.00
N GLY A 44 6.45 1.86 4.77
CA GLY A 44 5.14 1.66 4.14
C GLY A 44 3.96 2.17 4.97
N VAL A 45 2.76 1.97 4.43
CA VAL A 45 1.49 2.34 5.08
C VAL A 45 0.88 1.11 5.73
N TYR A 46 0.67 1.16 7.03
CA TYR A 46 0.09 0.08 7.85
C TYR A 46 -0.87 0.70 8.88
N PRO A 47 -1.81 -0.08 9.44
CA PRO A 47 -2.59 0.40 10.58
C PRO A 47 -1.70 0.51 11.82
N ASP A 48 -2.20 1.15 12.86
CA ASP A 48 -1.53 1.18 14.16
C ASP A 48 -1.28 -0.25 14.67
N GLY A 49 -0.01 -0.56 14.96
CA GLY A 49 0.42 -1.91 15.37
C GLY A 49 0.55 -2.92 14.22
N GLY A 50 0.32 -2.51 12.97
CA GLY A 50 0.58 -3.28 11.76
C GLY A 50 2.05 -3.21 11.32
N GLY A 51 2.33 -3.83 10.17
CA GLY A 51 3.67 -3.86 9.59
C GLY A 51 3.88 -4.98 8.58
N PRO A 52 5.11 -5.12 8.04
CA PRO A 52 5.47 -6.18 7.09
C PRO A 52 5.47 -7.58 7.70
N ASP A 53 5.51 -7.70 9.03
CA ASP A 53 5.39 -8.97 9.75
C ASP A 53 3.93 -9.32 10.10
N GLY A 54 2.97 -8.46 9.71
CA GLY A 54 1.55 -8.65 9.95
C GLY A 54 0.88 -9.62 8.99
N PRO A 55 -0.45 -9.79 9.08
CA PRO A 55 -1.18 -10.58 8.10
C PRO A 55 -1.13 -9.93 6.72
N MET A 56 -1.37 -10.75 5.68
CA MET A 56 -1.37 -10.29 4.28
C MET A 56 -2.29 -9.11 4.03
N VAL A 57 -3.51 -9.09 4.60
CA VAL A 57 -4.45 -7.98 4.44
C VAL A 57 -4.64 -7.29 5.78
N GLN A 58 -4.35 -6.00 5.84
CA GLN A 58 -4.51 -5.16 7.02
C GLN A 58 -5.38 -3.96 6.67
N ASN A 59 -6.50 -3.78 7.37
CA ASN A 59 -7.41 -2.65 7.12
C ASN A 59 -6.79 -1.34 7.62
N ILE A 60 -6.76 -0.31 6.77
CA ILE A 60 -6.24 1.02 7.10
C ILE A 60 -7.36 1.98 7.47
N SER A 61 -8.45 1.96 6.71
CA SER A 61 -9.60 2.84 6.92
C SER A 61 -10.78 2.09 7.52
N LEU A 62 -11.62 2.81 8.27
CA LEU A 62 -12.82 2.25 8.92
C LEU A 62 -13.84 1.70 7.92
N ASP A 63 -13.92 2.30 6.74
CA ASP A 63 -14.81 1.89 5.66
C ASP A 63 -14.23 0.77 4.78
N GLY A 64 -13.00 0.31 5.06
CA GLY A 64 -12.32 -0.72 4.29
C GLY A 64 -11.95 -0.32 2.85
N SER A 65 -12.01 0.98 2.52
CA SER A 65 -11.61 1.51 1.21
C SER A 65 -10.10 1.59 1.03
N GLN A 66 -9.34 1.57 2.12
CA GLN A 66 -7.88 1.49 2.15
C GLN A 66 -7.42 0.22 2.87
N ILE A 67 -6.52 -0.53 2.25
CA ILE A 67 -5.87 -1.69 2.85
C ILE A 67 -4.36 -1.64 2.62
N ALA A 68 -3.59 -2.18 3.55
CA ALA A 68 -2.21 -2.61 3.30
C ALA A 68 -2.21 -4.08 2.90
N LEU A 69 -1.40 -4.41 1.89
CA LEU A 69 -1.29 -5.75 1.31
C LEU A 69 0.15 -6.23 1.39
N VAL A 70 0.43 -7.20 2.26
CA VAL A 70 1.78 -7.69 2.54
C VAL A 70 2.05 -9.00 1.83
N LEU A 71 3.08 -9.02 1.01
CA LEU A 71 3.61 -10.21 0.35
C LEU A 71 4.80 -10.72 1.17
N ASP A 72 4.60 -11.80 1.93
CA ASP A 72 5.59 -12.37 2.86
C ASP A 72 6.93 -12.76 2.20
N LEU A 73 6.88 -13.24 0.96
CA LEU A 73 8.06 -13.55 0.14
C LEU A 73 8.34 -12.50 -0.95
N GLY A 74 7.62 -11.38 -0.90
CA GLY A 74 7.78 -10.26 -1.82
C GLY A 74 9.02 -9.42 -1.49
N ALA A 75 9.82 -9.13 -2.51
CA ALA A 75 10.76 -8.01 -2.49
C ALA A 75 10.08 -6.74 -3.05
N HIS A 76 10.86 -5.78 -3.55
CA HIS A 76 10.36 -4.51 -4.04
C HIS A 76 9.30 -4.70 -5.15
N HIS A 77 8.05 -4.35 -4.83
CA HIS A 77 6.87 -4.38 -5.71
C HIS A 77 6.74 -5.64 -6.60
N LEU A 78 6.89 -6.83 -5.99
CA LEU A 78 6.83 -8.12 -6.70
C LEU A 78 5.51 -8.31 -7.47
N ASP A 79 4.39 -7.88 -6.87
CA ASP A 79 3.03 -7.87 -7.42
C ASP A 79 2.92 -7.19 -8.80
N LEU A 80 3.80 -6.25 -9.14
CA LEU A 80 3.79 -5.57 -10.44
C LEU A 80 4.59 -6.29 -11.54
N MET A 81 5.41 -7.28 -11.21
CA MET A 81 6.29 -7.96 -12.17
C MET A 81 5.54 -8.90 -13.13
N PHE A 82 6.10 -9.22 -14.29
CA PHE A 82 5.49 -10.22 -15.17
C PHE A 82 5.33 -11.58 -14.46
N SER A 83 4.24 -12.28 -14.80
CA SER A 83 3.98 -13.61 -14.23
C SER A 83 5.05 -14.61 -14.64
N ASP A 84 5.52 -15.39 -13.67
CA ASP A 84 6.49 -16.46 -13.82
C ASP A 84 6.04 -17.68 -13.01
N PRO A 85 6.15 -18.92 -13.53
CA PRO A 85 5.80 -20.13 -12.79
C PRO A 85 6.53 -20.33 -11.45
N ARG A 86 7.66 -19.63 -11.25
CA ARG A 86 8.46 -19.67 -10.02
C ARG A 86 8.04 -18.61 -8.99
N ASN A 87 7.05 -17.77 -9.29
CA ASN A 87 6.58 -16.79 -8.33
C ASN A 87 6.05 -17.49 -7.06
N PRO A 88 6.30 -16.92 -5.87
CA PRO A 88 5.78 -17.46 -4.63
C PRO A 88 4.24 -17.39 -4.57
N PRO A 89 3.58 -18.21 -3.74
CA PRO A 89 2.12 -18.18 -3.60
C PRO A 89 1.54 -16.78 -3.32
N CYS A 90 2.22 -15.99 -2.48
CA CYS A 90 1.81 -14.63 -2.10
C CYS A 90 1.65 -13.69 -3.30
N PHE A 91 2.37 -13.89 -4.41
CA PHE A 91 2.24 -13.10 -5.63
C PHE A 91 0.86 -13.27 -6.27
N HIS A 92 0.41 -14.52 -6.40
CA HIS A 92 -0.90 -14.81 -6.99
C HIS A 92 -2.04 -14.43 -6.06
N GLU A 93 -1.85 -14.59 -4.76
CA GLU A 93 -2.84 -14.21 -3.76
C GLU A 93 -3.02 -12.69 -3.69
N ALA A 94 -1.92 -11.92 -3.74
CA ALA A 94 -1.97 -10.46 -3.73
C ALA A 94 -2.72 -9.91 -4.94
N ARG A 95 -2.37 -10.41 -6.12
CA ARG A 95 -3.02 -10.02 -7.38
C ARG A 95 -4.51 -10.30 -7.41
N LYS A 96 -4.96 -11.39 -6.80
CA LYS A 96 -6.40 -11.66 -6.68
C LYS A 96 -7.10 -10.61 -5.82
N VAL A 97 -6.48 -10.18 -4.72
CA VAL A 97 -7.02 -9.10 -3.87
C VAL A 97 -7.05 -7.79 -4.66
N GLU A 98 -5.95 -7.42 -5.30
CA GLU A 98 -5.83 -6.21 -6.12
C GLU A 98 -6.88 -6.18 -7.24
N GLU A 99 -7.00 -7.27 -8.00
CA GLU A 99 -7.95 -7.41 -9.09
C GLU A 99 -9.40 -7.23 -8.60
N VAL A 100 -9.78 -7.87 -7.48
CA VAL A 100 -11.11 -7.69 -6.89
C VAL A 100 -11.38 -6.23 -6.53
N ARG A 101 -10.39 -5.54 -5.94
CA ARG A 101 -10.52 -4.11 -5.58
C ARG A 101 -10.68 -3.23 -6.81
N ILE A 102 -9.84 -3.43 -7.84
CA ILE A 102 -9.89 -2.68 -9.09
C ILE A 102 -11.25 -2.87 -9.79
N HIS A 103 -11.72 -4.11 -9.94
CA HIS A 103 -13.04 -4.38 -10.55
C HIS A 103 -14.17 -3.73 -9.76
N THR A 104 -14.11 -3.78 -8.43
CA THR A 104 -15.11 -3.14 -7.56
C THR A 104 -15.15 -1.64 -7.81
N TRP A 105 -14.00 -0.96 -7.83
CA TRP A 105 -13.93 0.48 -8.07
C TRP A 105 -14.40 0.86 -9.48
N CYS A 106 -14.05 0.07 -10.50
CA CYS A 106 -14.58 0.27 -11.84
C CYS A 106 -16.11 0.17 -11.85
N GLN A 107 -16.68 -0.84 -11.19
CA GLN A 107 -18.13 -1.01 -11.13
C GLN A 107 -18.81 0.13 -10.38
N GLU A 108 -18.30 0.52 -9.21
CA GLU A 108 -18.82 1.67 -8.45
C GLU A 108 -18.82 2.96 -9.28
N ALA A 109 -17.77 3.18 -10.07
CA ALA A 109 -17.68 4.33 -10.95
C ALA A 109 -18.70 4.26 -12.11
N TYR A 110 -18.91 3.08 -12.69
CA TYR A 110 -19.95 2.90 -13.72
C TYR A 110 -21.36 3.12 -13.17
N ASP A 111 -21.66 2.57 -12.00
CA ASP A 111 -22.99 2.69 -11.37
C ASP A 111 -23.29 4.16 -11.04
N ALA A 112 -22.29 4.91 -10.54
CA ALA A 112 -22.43 6.33 -10.24
C ALA A 112 -22.63 7.23 -11.48
N LEU A 113 -22.26 6.77 -12.68
CA LEU A 113 -22.49 7.51 -13.93
C LEU A 113 -23.87 7.23 -14.54
N LEU A 114 -24.48 6.09 -14.21
CA LEU A 114 -25.75 5.64 -14.78
C LEU A 114 -26.96 5.91 -13.87
N GLY A 115 -26.72 6.20 -12.59
CA GLY A 115 -27.73 6.66 -11.62
C GLY A 115 -27.85 8.17 -11.56
#